data_AF-A0A972AMJ3-F1
#
_entry.id   AF-A0A972AMJ3-F1
#
_cell.length_a   1.000
_cell.length_b   1.000
_cell.length_c   1.000
_cell.angle_alpha   90.00
_cell.angle_beta   90.00
_cell.angle_gamma   90.00
#
_symmetry.space_group_name_H-M   'P 1'
#
loop_
_entity.id
_entity.type
_entity.pdbx_description
1 polymer ?
#
loop_
_entity_poly.entity_id
_entity_poly.type
_entity_poly.pdbx_seq_one_letter_code
_entity_poly.pdbx_strand_id
1 'polypeptide(L)'
;MKLSNSPTAAMLWSLCIPGFGQLYNRDYINGLVLVALEFLINVQAKLNLAILFSFRGQIDVANQIADIQWLLFYPCVYSYSMWQAYNRAAQICRLHAEASENCHRLRYNGPFIGAAMGGTLGIIYLEAIGVVLGGILGMIAGAVIGCAAERLVNRRFD
;
A
#
# COMPACT_ATOMS: atom_id res chain seq x y z
N MET A 1 -25.66 -12.27 -10.81
CA MET A 1 -24.60 -12.44 -9.78
C MET A 1 -24.27 -11.05 -9.23
N LYS A 2 -24.66 -10.71 -8.00
CA LYS A 2 -24.38 -9.40 -7.40
C LYS A 2 -22.88 -9.29 -7.12
N LEU A 3 -22.16 -8.47 -7.87
CA LEU A 3 -20.75 -8.12 -7.58
C LEU A 3 -20.71 -6.83 -6.77
N SER A 4 -21.04 -6.88 -5.49
CA SER A 4 -20.66 -5.80 -4.57
C SER A 4 -19.44 -6.25 -3.78
N ASN A 5 -18.29 -6.21 -4.45
CA ASN A 5 -17.01 -6.41 -3.81
C ASN A 5 -16.80 -5.30 -2.77
N SER A 6 -16.45 -5.67 -1.53
CA SER A 6 -16.20 -4.68 -0.48
C SER A 6 -14.91 -3.92 -0.80
N PRO A 7 -14.93 -2.57 -0.88
CA PRO A 7 -13.72 -1.79 -1.16
C PRO A 7 -12.62 -2.01 -0.12
N THR A 8 -13.01 -2.12 1.15
CA THR A 8 -12.09 -2.42 2.25
C THR A 8 -11.50 -3.81 2.11
N ALA A 9 -12.29 -4.81 1.69
CA ALA A 9 -11.76 -6.15 1.44
C ALA A 9 -10.76 -6.15 0.28
N ALA A 10 -11.05 -5.44 -0.81
CA ALA A 10 -10.12 -5.31 -1.94
C ALA A 10 -8.79 -4.69 -1.50
N MET A 11 -8.84 -3.66 -0.66
CA MET A 11 -7.65 -3.01 -0.09
C MET A 11 -6.84 -3.97 0.79
N LEU A 12 -7.50 -4.71 1.70
CA LEU A 12 -6.84 -5.67 2.58
C LEU A 12 -6.19 -6.82 1.81
N TRP A 13 -6.81 -7.27 0.71
CA TRP A 13 -6.18 -8.24 -0.19
C TRP A 13 -4.90 -7.70 -0.81
N SER A 14 -4.89 -6.44 -1.29
CA SER A 14 -3.69 -5.77 -1.78
C SER A 14 -2.65 -5.46 -0.70
N LEU A 15 -3.06 -5.34 0.57
CA LEU A 15 -2.14 -5.22 1.70
C LEU A 15 -1.40 -6.54 1.98
N CYS A 16 -2.08 -7.69 1.84
CA CYS A 16 -1.45 -8.98 2.01
C CYS A 16 -0.42 -9.25 0.90
N ILE A 17 -0.82 -9.05 -0.37
CA ILE A 17 0.03 -9.22 -1.54
C ILE A 17 -0.42 -8.21 -2.60
N PRO A 18 0.46 -7.30 -3.06
CA PRO A 18 0.16 -6.42 -4.18
C PRO A 18 -0.34 -7.20 -5.40
N GLY A 19 -1.48 -6.77 -5.94
CA GLY A 19 -2.15 -7.43 -7.07
C GLY A 19 -3.36 -8.29 -6.67
N PHE A 20 -3.46 -8.78 -5.43
CA PHE A 20 -4.60 -9.60 -5.02
C PHE A 20 -5.92 -8.81 -4.97
N GLY A 21 -5.89 -7.54 -4.57
CA GLY A 21 -7.06 -6.67 -4.63
C GLY A 21 -7.53 -6.40 -6.06
N GLN A 22 -6.61 -6.34 -7.03
CA GLN A 22 -6.93 -6.23 -8.45
C GLN A 22 -7.57 -7.52 -8.97
N LEU A 23 -7.02 -8.69 -8.62
CA LEU A 23 -7.61 -9.99 -8.96
C LEU A 23 -9.01 -10.16 -8.34
N TYR A 24 -9.19 -9.72 -7.09
CA TYR A 24 -10.50 -9.67 -6.42
C TYR A 24 -11.50 -8.81 -7.21
N ASN A 25 -11.05 -7.70 -7.78
CA ASN A 25 -11.83 -6.82 -8.65
C ASN A 25 -11.97 -7.31 -10.11
N ARG A 26 -11.45 -8.49 -10.45
CA ARG A 26 -11.38 -9.04 -11.82
C ARG A 26 -10.57 -8.19 -12.80
N ASP A 27 -9.67 -7.36 -12.28
CA ASP A 27 -8.70 -6.60 -13.06
C ASP A 27 -7.43 -7.44 -13.25
N TYR A 28 -7.55 -8.48 -14.10
CA TYR A 28 -6.55 -9.54 -14.19
C TYR A 28 -5.18 -9.07 -14.70
N ILE A 29 -5.17 -8.14 -15.66
CA ILE A 29 -3.91 -7.65 -16.24
C ILE A 29 -3.12 -6.89 -15.17
N ASN A 30 -3.75 -5.92 -14.49
CA ASN A 30 -3.08 -5.16 -13.43
C ASN A 30 -2.74 -6.05 -12.23
N GLY A 31 -3.62 -6.99 -11.88
CA GLY A 31 -3.39 -7.94 -10.80
C GLY A 31 -2.18 -8.82 -11.06
N LEU A 32 -2.07 -9.43 -12.24
CA LEU A 32 -0.96 -10.30 -12.58
C LEU A 32 0.37 -9.52 -12.66
N VAL A 33 0.35 -8.31 -13.24
CA VAL A 33 1.53 -7.44 -13.30
C VAL A 33 2.02 -7.07 -11.89
N LEU A 34 1.12 -6.68 -10.99
CA LEU A 34 1.48 -6.33 -9.61
C LEU A 34 1.97 -7.53 -8.80
N VAL A 35 1.38 -8.72 -8.99
CA VAL A 35 1.86 -9.95 -8.36
C VAL A 35 3.27 -10.30 -8.87
N ALA A 36 3.49 -10.25 -10.18
CA ALA A 36 4.81 -10.50 -10.75
C ALA A 36 5.86 -9.49 -10.24
N LEU A 37 5.47 -8.22 -10.14
CA LEU A 37 6.33 -7.16 -9.60
C LEU A 37 6.62 -7.37 -8.11
N GLU A 38 5.63 -7.79 -7.31
CA GLU A 38 5.84 -8.12 -5.90
C GLU A 38 6.92 -9.19 -5.74
N PHE A 39 6.81 -10.31 -6.47
CA PHE A 39 7.81 -11.37 -6.39
C PHE A 39 9.19 -10.92 -6.87
N LEU A 40 9.25 -10.14 -7.96
CA LEU A 40 10.51 -9.61 -8.48
C LEU A 40 11.20 -8.72 -7.45
N ILE A 41 10.50 -7.74 -6.90
CA ILE A 41 11.07 -6.81 -5.92
C ILE A 41 11.40 -7.55 -4.62
N ASN A 42 10.55 -8.48 -4.15
CA ASN A 42 10.81 -9.27 -2.93
C ASN A 42 12.15 -10.00 -3.00
N VAL A 43 12.38 -10.70 -4.11
CA VAL A 43 13.58 -11.50 -4.32
C VAL A 43 14.81 -10.62 -4.47
N GLN A 44 14.73 -9.56 -5.29
CA GLN A 44 15.87 -8.66 -5.51
C GLN A 44 16.23 -7.85 -4.25
N ALA A 45 15.23 -7.40 -3.49
CA ALA A 45 15.41 -6.69 -2.22
C ALA A 45 15.90 -7.61 -1.08
N LYS A 46 15.84 -8.94 -1.25
CA LYS A 46 16.02 -9.94 -0.18
C LYS A 46 15.11 -9.66 1.02
N LEU A 47 13.90 -9.18 0.77
CA LEU A 47 13.00 -8.65 1.80
C LEU A 47 12.68 -9.69 2.87
N ASN A 48 12.40 -10.94 2.50
CA ASN A 48 12.04 -11.97 3.49
C ASN A 48 13.17 -12.24 4.50
N LEU A 49 14.44 -12.15 4.08
CA LEU A 49 15.57 -12.26 4.99
C LEU A 49 15.71 -11.03 5.87
N ALA A 50 15.56 -9.83 5.28
CA ALA A 50 15.56 -8.58 6.05
C ALA A 50 14.47 -8.58 7.13
N ILE A 51 13.27 -9.07 6.82
CA ILE A 51 12.17 -9.28 7.78
C ILE A 51 12.63 -10.24 8.88
N LEU A 52 13.12 -11.44 8.53
CA LEU A 52 13.55 -12.44 9.51
C LEU A 52 14.56 -11.87 10.52
N PHE A 53 15.60 -11.18 10.04
CA PHE A 53 16.61 -10.58 10.91
C PHE A 53 16.07 -9.40 11.73
N SER A 54 15.20 -8.58 11.14
CA SER A 54 14.53 -7.48 11.85
C SER A 54 13.72 -8.00 13.04
N PHE A 55 12.92 -9.05 12.84
CA PHE A 55 12.10 -9.66 13.91
C PHE A 55 12.92 -10.46 14.93
N ARG A 56 14.17 -10.80 14.63
CA ARG A 56 15.13 -11.38 15.61
C ARG A 56 15.91 -10.32 16.38
N GLY A 57 15.66 -9.03 16.13
CA GLY A 57 16.42 -7.93 16.73
C GLY A 57 17.83 -7.74 16.15
N GLN A 58 18.17 -8.44 15.07
CA GLN A 58 19.48 -8.33 14.40
C GLN A 58 19.43 -7.25 13.33
N ILE A 59 19.26 -6.00 13.76
CA ILE A 59 18.98 -4.86 12.88
C ILE A 59 20.13 -4.59 11.91
N ASP A 60 21.38 -4.63 12.38
CA ASP A 60 22.55 -4.40 11.53
C ASP A 60 22.64 -5.42 10.38
N VAL A 61 22.31 -6.68 10.66
CA VAL A 61 22.28 -7.76 9.66
C VAL A 61 21.14 -7.55 8.68
N ALA A 62 19.97 -7.12 9.16
CA ALA A 62 18.82 -6.82 8.31
C ALA A 62 19.13 -5.67 7.32
N ASN A 63 19.81 -4.63 7.79
CA ASN A 63 20.18 -3.48 6.96
C ASN A 63 21.25 -3.85 5.91
N GLN A 64 22.24 -4.67 6.29
CA GLN A 64 23.29 -5.11 5.37
C GLN A 64 22.80 -6.10 4.31
N ILE A 65 21.84 -6.97 4.66
CA ILE A 65 21.36 -7.99 3.72
C ILE A 65 20.33 -7.45 2.73
N ALA A 66 19.57 -6.43 3.12
CA ALA A 66 18.55 -5.83 2.27
C ALA A 66 19.19 -5.04 1.13
N ASP A 67 18.72 -5.25 -0.09
CA ASP A 67 19.09 -4.36 -1.20
C ASP A 67 18.17 -3.13 -1.18
N ILE A 68 18.72 -2.00 -0.74
CA ILE A 68 17.98 -0.75 -0.54
C ILE A 68 17.42 -0.20 -1.86
N GLN A 69 18.13 -0.36 -2.98
CA GLN A 69 17.67 0.15 -4.28
C GLN A 69 16.36 -0.52 -4.69
N TRP A 70 16.28 -1.83 -4.48
CA TRP A 70 15.05 -2.59 -4.73
C TRP A 70 14.00 -2.34 -3.64
N LEU A 71 14.41 -2.25 -2.38
CA LEU A 71 13.49 -2.03 -1.25
C LEU A 71 12.74 -0.70 -1.35
N LEU A 72 13.35 0.35 -1.92
CA LEU A 72 12.69 1.65 -2.11
C LEU A 72 11.45 1.61 -3.03
N PHE A 73 11.28 0.56 -3.85
CA PHE A 73 10.06 0.40 -4.63
C PHE A 73 8.85 -0.07 -3.79
N TYR A 74 9.09 -0.74 -2.65
CA TYR A 74 8.03 -1.35 -1.83
C TYR A 74 6.96 -0.34 -1.37
N PRO A 75 7.31 0.80 -0.74
CA PRO A 75 6.32 1.77 -0.28
C PRO A 75 5.39 2.25 -1.41
N CYS A 76 5.94 2.49 -2.59
CA CYS A 76 5.20 2.95 -3.76
C CYS A 76 4.29 1.86 -4.31
N VAL A 77 4.80 0.64 -4.51
CA VAL A 77 4.03 -0.49 -5.07
C VAL A 77 2.91 -0.91 -4.13
N TYR A 78 3.16 -1.00 -2.83
CA TYR A 78 2.12 -1.33 -1.84
C TYR A 78 1.05 -0.23 -1.79
N SER A 79 1.46 1.03 -1.66
CA SER A 79 0.52 2.15 -1.57
C SER A 79 -0.33 2.26 -2.83
N TYR A 80 0.26 2.11 -4.01
CA TYR A 80 -0.45 2.10 -5.28
C TYR A 80 -1.41 0.91 -5.39
N SER A 81 -0.96 -0.31 -5.08
CA SER A 81 -1.83 -1.50 -5.18
C SER A 81 -3.05 -1.38 -4.27
N MET A 82 -2.86 -0.96 -3.01
CA MET A 82 -3.95 -0.75 -2.07
C MET A 82 -4.91 0.35 -2.54
N TRP A 83 -4.36 1.51 -2.95
CA TRP A 83 -5.15 2.64 -3.45
C TRP A 83 -5.98 2.26 -4.68
N GLN A 84 -5.37 1.60 -5.66
CA GLN A 84 -6.05 1.21 -6.90
C GLN A 84 -7.15 0.20 -6.59
N ALA A 85 -6.85 -0.83 -5.79
CA ALA A 85 -7.81 -1.88 -5.45
C ALA A 85 -9.03 -1.32 -4.72
N TYR A 86 -8.79 -0.43 -3.75
CA TYR A 86 -9.86 0.24 -3.02
C TYR A 86 -10.72 1.10 -3.94
N ASN A 87 -10.12 1.98 -4.73
CA ASN A 87 -10.86 2.91 -5.58
C ASN A 87 -11.60 2.20 -6.70
N ARG A 88 -11.01 1.14 -7.28
CA ARG A 88 -11.67 0.34 -8.31
C ARG A 88 -12.88 -0.40 -7.75
N ALA A 89 -12.75 -1.03 -6.58
CA ALA A 89 -13.86 -1.67 -5.90
C ALA A 89 -14.96 -0.67 -5.51
N ALA A 90 -14.59 0.51 -5.01
CA ALA A 90 -15.53 1.57 -4.69
C ALA A 90 -16.29 2.06 -5.93
N GLN A 91 -15.60 2.21 -7.08
CA GLN A 91 -16.22 2.58 -8.34
C GLN A 91 -17.21 1.51 -8.83
N ILE A 92 -16.82 0.24 -8.80
CA ILE A 92 -17.71 -0.89 -9.16
C ILE A 92 -18.94 -0.91 -8.25
N CYS A 93 -18.74 -0.70 -6.94
CA CYS A 93 -19.82 -0.62 -5.97
C CYS A 93 -20.78 0.54 -6.27
N ARG A 94 -20.27 1.73 -6.64
CA ARG A 94 -21.10 2.89 -7.03
C ARG A 94 -21.96 2.61 -8.27
N LEU A 95 -21.37 2.03 -9.31
CA LEU A 95 -22.11 1.69 -10.54
C LEU A 95 -23.26 0.71 -10.27
N HIS A 96 -23.11 -0.17 -9.27
CA HIS A 96 -24.18 -1.06 -8.83
C HIS A 96 -25.13 -0.40 -7.80
N ALA A 97 -24.67 0.62 -7.07
CA ALA A 97 -25.43 1.33 -6.04
C ALA A 97 -26.27 2.51 -6.58
N GLU A 98 -26.05 2.99 -7.80
CA GLU A 98 -27.06 3.77 -8.51
C GLU A 98 -28.36 2.96 -8.76
N ALA A 99 -28.30 1.62 -8.57
CA ALA A 99 -29.46 0.74 -8.42
C ALA A 99 -29.78 0.34 -6.95
N SER A 100 -29.03 0.82 -5.94
CA SER A 100 -29.17 0.49 -4.51
C SER A 100 -28.43 1.52 -3.60
N GLU A 101 -29.20 2.34 -2.88
CA GLU A 101 -28.93 3.60 -2.16
C GLU A 101 -27.68 3.80 -1.24
N ASN A 102 -26.68 2.90 -1.15
CA ASN A 102 -25.65 2.98 -0.09
C ASN A 102 -24.19 2.82 -0.58
N CYS A 103 -23.67 3.73 -1.43
CA CYS A 103 -22.23 3.80 -1.68
C CYS A 103 -21.62 5.15 -1.30
N HIS A 104 -20.76 5.13 -0.28
CA HIS A 104 -20.18 6.31 0.33
C HIS A 104 -19.16 7.02 -0.60
N ARG A 105 -19.15 8.36 -0.57
CA ARG A 105 -18.47 9.24 -1.55
C ARG A 105 -16.99 9.47 -1.23
N LEU A 106 -16.25 8.49 -0.70
CA LEU A 106 -14.84 8.73 -0.33
C LEU A 106 -13.87 8.34 -1.43
N ARG A 107 -13.07 9.33 -1.82
CA ARG A 107 -11.92 9.19 -2.71
C ARG A 107 -10.70 9.43 -1.81
N TYR A 108 -10.17 8.36 -1.21
CA TYR A 108 -9.02 8.43 -0.32
C TYR A 108 -7.76 8.41 -1.17
N ASN A 109 -7.12 9.56 -1.37
CA ASN A 109 -5.85 9.66 -2.09
C ASN A 109 -4.71 10.06 -1.16
N GLY A 110 -4.99 11.03 -0.27
CA GLY A 110 -4.05 11.56 0.72
C GLY A 110 -3.29 10.49 1.51
N PRO A 111 -3.96 9.55 2.20
CA PRO A 111 -3.27 8.57 3.03
C PRO A 111 -2.35 7.64 2.24
N PHE A 112 -2.67 7.28 1.00
CA PHE A 112 -1.83 6.39 0.19
C PHE A 112 -0.61 7.11 -0.39
N ILE A 113 -0.77 8.37 -0.84
CA ILE A 113 0.36 9.20 -1.29
C ILE A 113 1.30 9.45 -0.10
N GLY A 114 0.73 9.81 1.04
CA GLY A 114 1.48 9.99 2.28
C GLY A 114 2.22 8.72 2.70
N ALA A 115 1.57 7.56 2.64
CA ALA A 115 2.22 6.27 2.94
C ALA A 115 3.41 5.98 2.03
N ALA A 116 3.29 6.23 0.72
CA ALA A 116 4.37 6.02 -0.23
C ALA A 116 5.59 6.89 0.11
N MET A 117 5.38 8.20 0.30
CA MET A 117 6.45 9.15 0.65
C MET A 117 7.04 8.88 2.04
N GLY A 118 6.19 8.61 3.02
CA GLY A 118 6.62 8.33 4.39
C GLY A 118 7.42 7.04 4.47
N GLY A 119 7.01 5.99 3.75
CA GLY A 119 7.71 4.72 3.72
C GLY A 119 9.09 4.82 3.09
N THR A 120 9.25 5.57 1.99
CA THR A 120 10.58 5.79 1.39
C THR A 120 11.49 6.56 2.33
N LEU A 121 11.00 7.63 2.95
CA LEU A 121 11.75 8.36 3.98
C LEU A 121 12.08 7.49 5.20
N GLY A 122 11.15 6.62 5.60
CA GLY A 122 11.35 5.68 6.70
C GLY A 122 12.48 4.69 6.42
N ILE A 123 12.55 4.14 5.20
CA ILE A 123 13.65 3.27 4.78
C ILE A 123 14.99 4.02 4.80
N ILE A 124 15.02 5.29 4.35
CA ILE A 124 16.24 6.08 4.22
C ILE A 124 16.76 6.60 5.56
N TYR A 125 15.88 7.15 6.41
CA TYR A 125 16.28 7.94 7.57
C TYR A 125 16.10 7.21 8.91
N LEU A 126 15.29 6.14 8.97
CA LEU A 126 15.07 5.37 10.21
C LEU A 126 15.89 4.08 10.25
N GLU A 127 17.09 4.10 9.66
CA GLU A 127 17.99 2.94 9.59
C GLU A 127 18.32 2.36 10.98
N ALA A 128 18.40 3.20 12.01
CA ALA A 128 18.66 2.77 13.40
C ALA A 128 17.58 1.84 13.97
N ILE A 129 16.34 1.91 13.47
CA ILE A 129 15.24 1.02 13.87
C ILE A 129 15.17 -0.21 12.93
N GLY A 130 15.89 -0.15 11.80
CA GLY A 130 15.96 -1.17 10.77
C GLY A 130 15.14 -0.82 9.54
N VAL A 131 15.63 -1.17 8.36
CA VAL A 131 15.03 -0.81 7.07
C VAL A 131 13.58 -1.27 6.91
N VAL A 132 13.22 -2.42 7.50
CA VAL A 132 11.84 -2.96 7.46
C VAL A 132 10.92 -2.17 8.40
N LEU A 133 11.28 -2.08 9.68
CA LEU A 133 10.46 -1.42 10.70
C LEU A 133 10.39 0.10 10.46
N GLY A 134 11.51 0.71 10.07
CA GLY A 134 11.61 2.09 9.64
C GLY A 134 10.70 2.40 8.45
N GLY A 135 10.68 1.52 7.43
CA GLY A 135 9.74 1.62 6.32
C GLY A 135 8.28 1.56 6.77
N ILE A 136 7.90 0.60 7.61
CA ILE A 136 6.52 0.45 8.12
C ILE A 136 6.10 1.69 8.93
N LEU A 137 6.93 2.13 9.88
CA LEU A 137 6.65 3.32 10.70
C LEU A 137 6.53 4.57 9.83
N GLY A 138 7.41 4.70 8.84
CA GLY A 138 7.36 5.76 7.84
C GLY A 138 6.05 5.75 7.06
N MET A 139 5.59 4.58 6.60
CA MET A 139 4.30 4.45 5.89
C MET A 139 3.12 4.87 6.78
N ILE A 140 3.10 4.45 8.06
CA ILE A 140 2.03 4.81 9.00
C ILE A 140 2.03 6.32 9.26
N ALA A 141 3.19 6.90 9.59
CA ALA A 141 3.31 8.33 9.85
C ALA A 141 2.93 9.15 8.61
N GLY A 142 3.43 8.74 7.44
CA GLY A 142 3.09 9.34 6.16
C GLY A 142 1.60 9.27 5.84
N ALA A 143 0.94 8.13 6.09
CA ALA A 143 -0.50 7.98 5.88
C ALA A 143 -1.32 8.92 6.77
N VAL A 144 -0.92 9.09 8.04
CA VAL A 144 -1.56 10.01 8.98
C VAL A 144 -1.41 11.46 8.49
N ILE A 145 -0.20 11.87 8.10
CA ILE A 145 0.07 13.21 7.56
C ILE A 145 -0.73 13.44 6.27
N GLY A 146 -0.72 12.48 5.35
CA GLY A 146 -1.46 12.54 4.09
C GLY A 146 -2.97 12.67 4.30
N CYS A 147 -3.53 11.96 5.30
CA CYS A 147 -4.93 12.09 5.71
C CYS A 147 -5.24 13.47 6.30
N ALA A 148 -4.36 14.00 7.16
CA ALA A 148 -4.50 15.34 7.71
C ALA A 148 -4.44 16.41 6.61
N ALA A 149 -3.50 16.31 5.68
CA ALA A 149 -3.37 17.22 4.54
C ALA A 149 -4.60 17.19 3.64
N GLU A 150 -5.12 16.01 3.29
CA GLU A 150 -6.33 15.86 2.49
C GLU A 150 -7.56 16.51 3.16
N ARG A 151 -7.69 16.36 4.49
CA ARG A 151 -8.75 17.04 5.26
C ARG A 151 -8.60 18.57 5.25
N LEU A 152 -7.38 19.09 5.35
CA LEU A 152 -7.11 20.53 5.31
C LEU A 152 -7.41 21.12 3.93
N VAL A 153 -7.05 20.40 2.85
CA VAL A 153 -7.34 20.82 1.48
C VAL A 153 -8.85 20.87 1.25
N ASN A 154 -9.57 19.80 1.60
CA ASN A 154 -11.02 19.76 1.39
C ASN A 154 -11.76 20.87 2.15
N ARG A 155 -11.34 21.17 3.39
CA ARG A 155 -11.90 22.29 4.19
C ARG A 155 -11.70 23.68 3.57
N ARG A 156 -10.75 23.85 2.66
CA ARG A 156 -10.46 25.15 2.01
C ARG A 156 -11.35 25.42 0.80
N PHE A 157 -12.00 24.39 0.27
CA PHE A 157 -12.84 24.46 -0.93
C PHE A 157 -14.34 24.20 -0.63
N ASP A 158 -14.69 23.99 0.64
CA ASP A 158 -16.05 24.04 1.17
C ASP A 158 -16.34 25.44 1.75
#